data_AF-A0A3D1JG12-F1
#
_entry.id   AF-A0A3D1JG12-F1
#
_cell.length_a   1.000
_cell.length_b   1.000
_cell.length_c   1.000
_cell.angle_alpha   90.00
_cell.angle_beta   90.00
_cell.angle_gamma   90.00
#
_symmetry.space_group_name_H-M   'P 1'
#
loop_
_entity.id
_entity.type
_entity.pdbx_description
1 polymer ?
#
loop_
_entity_poly.entity_id
_entity_poly.type
_entity_poly.pdbx_seq_one_letter_code
_entity_poly.pdbx_strand_id
1 'polypeptide(L)'
;MKPPRSRSLLIGLIALSIIGSITITVIFRQQIRSWLVTPVSYVIWYINLILETVPQPIFWVILVLGGFFLSIRTILKNLPQPEFPPEPTYSGLSASRYQYWLWYISTYQISPFSSENLARNLSRLVMDVLAYQEHLTISELEEMIRTGKLNLPEDIREFLITRRLAPAQPAPPLMLRWFDRLFSRRTRQRRSPSPESLKAQQKLERVIQFIEERLELQHGINL
;
A
#
# COMPACT_ATOMS: atom_id res chain seq x y z
N MET A 1 10.01 75.49 22.04
CA MET A 1 9.65 74.34 21.17
C MET A 1 9.51 73.10 22.05
N LYS A 2 8.30 72.56 22.19
CA LYS A 2 8.05 71.37 23.04
C LYS A 2 8.57 70.12 22.31
N PRO A 3 9.43 69.29 22.92
CA PRO A 3 9.88 68.06 22.29
C PRO A 3 8.66 67.18 21.97
N PRO A 4 8.65 66.47 20.82
CA PRO A 4 7.50 65.67 20.41
C PRO A 4 7.30 64.54 21.42
N ARG A 5 6.20 64.60 22.18
CA ARG A 5 5.81 63.66 23.26
C ARG A 5 5.86 62.18 22.83
N SER A 6 5.81 61.88 21.54
CA SER A 6 5.89 60.51 21.01
C SER A 6 7.28 59.87 21.18
N ARG A 7 8.37 60.64 21.10
CA ARG A 7 9.73 60.08 21.19
C ARG A 7 10.11 59.67 22.62
N SER A 8 9.68 60.45 23.62
CA SER A 8 9.90 60.11 25.03
C SER A 8 9.10 58.88 25.47
N LEU A 9 7.91 58.66 24.90
CA LEU A 9 7.10 57.47 25.18
C LEU A 9 7.71 56.20 24.58
N LEU A 10 8.26 56.28 23.36
CA LEU A 10 8.95 55.15 22.73
C LEU A 10 10.21 54.75 23.51
N ILE A 11 11.02 55.72 23.94
CA ILE A 11 12.22 55.43 24.75
C ILE A 11 11.82 54.81 26.09
N GLY A 12 10.75 55.29 26.71
CA GLY A 12 10.20 54.70 27.94
C GLY A 12 9.75 53.26 27.77
N LEU A 13 9.03 52.94 26.68
CA LEU A 13 8.60 51.57 26.38
C LEU A 13 9.76 50.62 26.09
N ILE A 14 10.78 51.09 25.37
CA ILE A 14 11.98 50.29 25.09
C ILE A 14 12.75 50.03 26.38
N ALA A 15 12.96 51.06 27.21
CA ALA A 15 13.62 50.89 28.51
C ALA A 15 12.84 49.92 29.42
N LEU A 16 11.51 50.04 29.47
CA LEU A 16 10.65 49.13 30.24
C LEU A 16 10.73 47.69 29.71
N SER A 17 10.74 47.49 28.40
CA SER A 17 10.89 46.18 27.76
C SER A 17 12.24 45.53 28.11
N ILE A 18 13.32 46.30 28.05
CA ILE A 18 14.67 45.83 28.40
C ILE A 18 14.74 45.45 29.89
N ILE A 19 14.25 46.32 30.77
CA ILE A 19 14.23 46.06 32.23
C ILE A 19 13.35 44.83 32.53
N GLY A 20 12.20 44.71 31.88
CA GLY A 20 11.32 43.55 31.99
C GLY A 20 12.01 42.25 31.55
N SER A 21 12.68 42.27 30.40
CA SER A 21 13.43 41.13 29.87
C SER A 21 14.57 40.68 30.80
N ILE A 22 15.32 41.63 31.35
CA ILE A 22 16.39 41.35 32.33
C ILE A 22 15.78 40.75 33.60
N THR A 23 14.69 41.32 34.10
CA THR A 23 14.03 40.86 35.33
C THR A 23 13.50 39.44 35.18
N ILE A 24 12.84 39.13 34.06
CA ILE A 24 12.37 37.78 33.72
C ILE A 24 13.56 36.82 33.64
N THR A 25 14.64 37.22 32.96
CA THR A 25 15.84 36.37 32.82
C THR A 25 16.46 36.05 34.18
N VAL A 26 16.49 37.02 35.12
CA VAL A 26 17.03 36.80 36.46
C VAL A 26 16.13 35.89 37.30
N ILE A 27 14.82 36.10 37.27
CA ILE A 27 13.84 35.29 38.02
C ILE A 27 13.84 33.83 37.51
N PHE A 28 13.78 33.65 36.19
CA PHE A 28 13.75 32.33 35.57
C PHE A 28 15.14 31.71 35.35
N ARG A 29 16.22 32.39 35.74
CA ARG A 29 17.60 31.91 35.56
C ARG A 29 17.79 30.50 36.10
N GLN A 30 17.25 30.23 37.29
CA GLN A 30 17.38 28.93 37.95
C GLN A 30 16.56 27.85 37.25
N GLN A 31 15.39 28.20 36.71
CA GLN A 31 14.55 27.32 35.91
C GLN A 31 15.22 26.99 34.58
N ILE A 32 15.70 28.00 33.83
CA ILE A 32 16.42 27.81 32.56
C ILE A 32 17.67 26.98 32.79
N ARG A 33 18.41 27.21 33.87
CA ARG A 33 19.59 26.42 34.21
C ARG A 33 19.25 24.96 34.44
N SER A 34 18.23 24.68 35.28
CA SER A 34 17.86 23.31 35.63
C SER A 34 17.20 22.55 34.47
N TRP A 35 16.35 23.21 33.69
CA TRP A 35 15.60 22.59 32.59
C TRP A 35 16.33 22.54 31.26
N LEU A 36 17.25 23.47 31.00
CA LEU A 36 17.92 23.57 29.69
C LEU A 36 19.42 23.34 29.83
N VAL A 37 20.11 24.11 30.66
CA VAL A 37 21.59 24.08 30.73
C VAL A 37 22.09 22.75 31.26
N THR A 38 21.53 22.25 32.35
CA THR A 38 21.92 20.98 32.96
C THR A 38 21.71 19.78 32.03
N PRO A 39 20.52 19.53 31.43
CA PRO A 39 20.37 18.40 30.52
C PRO A 39 21.22 18.55 29.26
N VAL A 40 21.36 19.75 28.70
CA VAL A 40 22.21 19.98 27.53
C VAL A 40 23.67 19.70 27.86
N SER A 41 24.16 20.11 29.04
CA SER A 41 25.54 19.83 29.45
C SER A 41 25.77 18.32 29.62
N TYR A 42 24.81 17.59 30.19
CA TYR A 42 24.90 16.13 30.27
C TYR A 42 24.88 15.47 28.90
N VAL A 43 24.04 15.94 27.96
CA VAL A 43 24.00 15.42 26.59
C VAL A 43 25.33 15.67 25.88
N ILE A 44 25.89 16.87 25.96
CA ILE A 44 27.19 17.21 25.35
C ILE A 44 28.30 16.35 25.97
N TRP A 45 28.33 16.23 27.30
CA TRP A 45 29.30 15.40 27.99
C TRP A 45 29.18 13.93 27.58
N TYR A 46 27.96 13.41 27.46
CA TYR A 46 27.70 12.03 27.04
C TYR A 46 28.10 11.79 25.57
N ILE A 47 27.84 12.75 24.68
CA ILE A 47 28.31 12.70 23.29
C ILE A 47 29.84 12.66 23.27
N ASN A 48 30.51 13.52 24.04
CA ASN A 48 31.98 13.53 24.08
C ASN A 48 32.53 12.20 24.63
N LEU A 49 31.91 11.65 25.68
CA LEU A 49 32.26 10.35 26.24
C LEU A 49 32.13 9.23 25.19
N ILE A 50 31.05 9.22 24.40
CA ILE A 50 30.87 8.25 23.31
C ILE A 50 31.95 8.43 22.24
N LEU A 51 32.23 9.67 21.84
CA LEU A 51 33.24 9.97 20.82
C LEU A 51 34.65 9.55 21.26
N GLU A 52 34.98 9.72 22.54
CA GLU A 52 36.28 9.30 23.11
C GLU A 52 36.35 7.78 23.33
N THR A 53 35.25 7.15 23.74
CA THR A 53 35.21 5.70 24.04
C THR A 53 35.18 4.86 22.77
N VAL A 54 34.52 5.35 21.71
CA VAL A 54 34.38 4.61 20.45
C VAL A 54 35.61 4.87 19.57
N PRO A 55 36.41 3.84 19.25
CA PRO A 55 37.53 4.00 18.34
C PRO A 55 37.09 4.65 17.03
N GLN A 56 37.80 5.69 16.61
CA GLN A 56 37.56 6.42 15.36
C GLN A 56 37.31 5.53 14.12
N PRO A 57 37.98 4.37 13.95
CA PRO A 57 37.69 3.44 12.85
C PRO A 57 36.24 2.93 12.81
N ILE A 58 35.57 2.79 13.95
CA ILE A 58 34.19 2.29 14.02
C ILE A 58 33.23 3.30 13.36
N PHE A 59 33.44 4.60 13.57
CA PHE A 59 32.64 5.63 12.90
C PHE A 59 32.80 5.56 11.38
N TRP A 60 34.02 5.38 10.89
CA TRP A 60 34.29 5.21 9.46
C TRP A 60 33.60 3.97 8.89
N VAL A 61 33.66 2.84 9.60
CA VAL A 61 32.97 1.60 9.20
C VAL A 61 31.47 1.83 9.11
N ILE A 62 30.84 2.44 10.13
CA ILE A 62 29.40 2.73 10.13
C ILE A 62 29.02 3.64 8.95
N LEU A 63 29.81 4.69 8.70
CA LEU A 63 29.56 5.64 7.63
C LEU A 63 29.68 4.97 6.25
N VAL A 64 30.75 4.22 6.02
CA VAL A 64 30.96 3.47 4.77
C VAL A 64 29.87 2.42 4.57
N LEU A 65 29.54 1.64 5.60
CA LEU A 65 28.50 0.62 5.53
C LEU A 65 27.13 1.23 5.27
N GLY A 66 26.81 2.35 5.95
CA GLY A 66 25.57 3.09 5.76
C GLY A 66 25.45 3.67 4.35
N GLY A 67 26.53 4.29 3.84
CA GLY A 67 26.61 4.81 2.47
C GLY A 67 26.50 3.70 1.44
N PHE A 68 27.21 2.60 1.61
CA PHE A 68 27.12 1.41 0.75
C PHE A 68 25.70 0.84 0.72
N PHE A 69 25.06 0.74 1.89
CA PHE A 69 23.68 0.28 1.99
C PHE A 69 22.70 1.23 1.29
N LEU A 70 22.88 2.54 1.43
CA LEU A 70 22.11 3.56 0.69
C LEU A 70 22.30 3.44 -0.82
N SER A 71 23.54 3.26 -1.29
CA SER A 71 23.89 3.08 -2.70
C SER A 71 23.27 1.83 -3.30
N ILE A 72 23.39 0.68 -2.62
CA ILE A 72 22.71 -0.55 -3.04
C ILE A 72 21.20 -0.32 -3.11
N ARG A 73 20.63 0.37 -2.13
CA ARG A 73 19.19 0.64 -2.09
C ARG A 73 18.74 1.55 -3.23
N THR A 74 19.51 2.57 -3.59
CA THR A 74 19.20 3.44 -4.73
C THR A 74 19.35 2.70 -6.05
N ILE A 75 20.39 1.88 -6.21
CA ILE A 75 20.57 1.03 -7.40
C ILE A 75 19.40 0.04 -7.53
N LEU A 76 19.04 -0.65 -6.46
CA LEU A 76 17.92 -1.59 -6.46
C LEU A 76 16.59 -0.91 -6.79
N LYS A 77 16.40 0.34 -6.38
CA LYS A 77 15.21 1.14 -6.68
C LYS A 77 15.17 1.59 -8.14
N ASN A 78 16.32 1.84 -8.74
CA ASN A 78 16.48 2.33 -10.11
C ASN A 78 16.74 1.20 -11.11
N LEU A 79 16.74 -0.06 -10.68
CA LEU A 79 16.70 -1.18 -11.60
C LEU A 79 15.49 -1.00 -12.52
N PRO A 80 15.67 -1.13 -13.85
CA PRO A 80 14.57 -1.07 -14.79
C PRO A 80 13.54 -2.10 -14.33
N GLN A 81 12.35 -1.62 -13.96
CA GLN A 81 11.24 -2.54 -13.76
C GLN A 81 11.03 -3.22 -15.12
N PRO A 82 10.79 -4.55 -15.14
CA PRO A 82 10.42 -5.22 -16.38
C PRO A 82 9.31 -4.41 -17.03
N GLU A 83 9.53 -3.96 -18.26
CA GLU A 83 8.60 -3.14 -19.02
C GLU A 83 7.26 -3.87 -19.05
N PHE A 84 6.33 -3.43 -18.22
CA PHE A 84 4.97 -3.91 -18.30
C PHE A 84 4.42 -3.45 -19.64
N PRO A 85 3.77 -4.31 -20.43
CA PRO A 85 3.01 -3.84 -21.56
C PRO A 85 2.05 -2.76 -21.06
N PRO A 86 2.02 -1.56 -21.67
CA PRO A 86 1.21 -0.45 -21.19
C PRO A 86 -0.22 -0.94 -21.00
N GLU A 87 -0.81 -0.65 -19.83
CA GLU A 87 -2.20 -0.99 -19.55
C GLU A 87 -3.04 -0.41 -20.69
N PRO A 88 -3.83 -1.23 -21.41
CA PRO A 88 -4.66 -0.73 -22.48
C PRO A 88 -5.67 0.22 -21.87
N THR A 89 -5.49 1.52 -22.09
CA THR A 89 -6.46 2.53 -21.67
C THR A 89 -7.78 2.20 -22.34
N TYR A 90 -8.76 1.74 -21.56
CA TYR A 90 -10.10 1.47 -22.05
C TYR A 90 -10.75 2.81 -22.42
N SER A 91 -10.49 3.30 -23.63
CA SER A 91 -11.07 4.52 -24.18
C SER A 91 -12.50 4.30 -24.70
N GLY A 92 -13.09 3.11 -24.47
CA GLY A 92 -14.43 2.74 -24.94
C GLY A 92 -14.58 2.62 -26.47
N LEU A 93 -13.58 3.04 -27.24
CA LEU A 93 -13.72 3.29 -28.68
C LEU A 93 -12.79 2.45 -29.58
N SER A 94 -11.73 1.80 -29.07
CA SER A 94 -10.78 1.10 -29.97
C SER A 94 -10.03 -0.12 -29.43
N ALA A 95 -10.12 -0.45 -28.14
CA ALA A 95 -9.62 -1.73 -27.63
C ALA A 95 -10.78 -2.73 -27.62
N SER A 96 -10.73 -3.74 -28.51
CA SER A 96 -11.68 -4.86 -28.46
C SER A 96 -11.65 -5.47 -27.05
N ARG A 97 -12.81 -5.74 -26.45
CA ARG A 97 -12.90 -6.41 -25.13
C ARG A 97 -12.02 -7.67 -25.09
N TYR A 98 -11.85 -8.34 -26.23
CA TYR A 98 -10.94 -9.46 -26.42
C TYR A 98 -9.46 -9.11 -26.13
N GLN A 99 -8.94 -7.99 -26.64
CA GLN A 99 -7.56 -7.54 -26.39
C GLN A 99 -7.35 -7.19 -24.92
N TYR A 100 -8.36 -6.63 -24.26
CA TYR A 100 -8.33 -6.39 -22.81
C TYR A 100 -8.19 -7.71 -22.03
N TRP A 101 -8.96 -8.74 -22.39
CA TRP A 101 -8.84 -10.06 -21.77
C TRP A 101 -7.51 -10.75 -22.06
N LEU A 102 -7.00 -10.67 -23.30
CA LEU A 102 -5.69 -11.21 -23.65
C LEU A 102 -4.55 -10.56 -22.85
N TRP A 103 -4.57 -9.23 -22.71
CA TRP A 103 -3.62 -8.51 -21.86
C TRP A 103 -3.74 -8.92 -20.39
N TYR A 104 -4.97 -9.15 -19.91
CA TYR A 104 -5.21 -9.57 -18.53
C TYR A 104 -4.67 -10.97 -18.25
N ILE A 105 -4.86 -11.89 -19.19
CA ILE A 105 -4.38 -13.28 -19.12
C ILE A 105 -2.85 -13.33 -19.21
N SER A 106 -2.23 -12.53 -20.08
CA SER A 106 -0.77 -12.47 -20.16
C SER A 106 -0.11 -11.89 -18.90
N THR A 107 -0.82 -11.00 -18.19
CA THR A 107 -0.34 -10.37 -16.96
C THR A 107 -0.63 -11.21 -15.69
N TYR A 108 -1.39 -12.30 -15.81
CA TYR A 108 -1.76 -13.18 -14.70
C TYR A 108 -0.55 -13.82 -14.00
N GLN A 109 0.48 -14.19 -14.75
CA GLN A 109 1.66 -14.86 -14.18
C GLN A 109 2.59 -13.93 -13.39
N ILE A 110 2.40 -12.62 -13.50
CA ILE A 110 3.40 -11.63 -13.07
C ILE A 110 3.12 -11.12 -11.65
N SER A 111 1.88 -11.17 -11.15
CA SER A 111 1.59 -10.73 -9.77
C SER A 111 0.46 -11.48 -9.06
N PRO A 112 0.57 -11.68 -7.74
CA PRO A 112 -0.53 -12.22 -6.93
C PRO A 112 -1.74 -11.27 -6.85
N PHE A 113 -1.57 -9.98 -7.20
CA PHE A 113 -2.68 -9.03 -7.25
C PHE A 113 -3.50 -9.16 -8.54
N SER A 114 -2.83 -9.44 -9.67
CA SER A 114 -3.51 -9.72 -10.94
C SER A 114 -4.26 -11.04 -10.89
N SER A 115 -3.76 -12.05 -10.16
CA SER A 115 -4.52 -13.30 -9.95
C SER A 115 -5.81 -13.10 -9.15
N GLU A 116 -5.80 -12.25 -8.13
CA GLU A 116 -6.99 -11.96 -7.32
C GLU A 116 -8.06 -11.22 -8.13
N ASN A 117 -7.65 -10.22 -8.89
CA ASN A 117 -8.58 -9.47 -9.73
C ASN A 117 -9.09 -10.31 -10.91
N LEU A 118 -8.26 -11.19 -11.49
CA LEU A 118 -8.70 -12.14 -12.51
C LEU A 118 -9.77 -13.07 -11.94
N ALA A 119 -9.53 -13.67 -10.77
CA ALA A 119 -10.51 -14.53 -10.12
C ALA A 119 -11.85 -13.81 -9.88
N ARG A 120 -11.81 -12.54 -9.46
CA ARG A 120 -13.02 -11.71 -9.30
C ARG A 120 -13.73 -11.45 -10.63
N ASN A 121 -13.02 -11.02 -11.66
CA ASN A 121 -13.60 -10.76 -12.97
C ASN A 121 -14.17 -12.04 -13.60
N LEU A 122 -13.50 -13.17 -13.42
CA LEU A 122 -13.94 -14.46 -13.92
C LEU A 122 -15.17 -14.96 -13.15
N SER A 123 -15.20 -14.80 -11.82
CA SER A 123 -16.40 -15.10 -11.02
C SER A 123 -17.62 -14.26 -11.44
N ARG A 124 -17.39 -12.99 -11.83
CA ARG A 124 -18.44 -12.13 -12.36
C ARG A 124 -18.94 -12.63 -13.71
N LEU A 125 -18.03 -12.98 -14.61
CA LEU A 125 -18.38 -13.51 -15.92
C LEU A 125 -19.18 -14.82 -15.81
N VAL A 126 -18.78 -15.74 -14.93
CA VAL A 126 -19.54 -16.98 -14.66
C VAL A 126 -20.96 -16.66 -14.20
N MET A 127 -21.12 -15.71 -13.27
CA MET A 127 -22.43 -15.30 -12.78
C MET A 127 -23.29 -14.65 -13.87
N ASP A 128 -22.69 -13.83 -14.73
CA ASP A 128 -23.40 -13.18 -15.83
C ASP A 128 -23.87 -14.22 -16.86
N VAL A 129 -23.05 -15.24 -17.16
CA VAL A 129 -23.42 -16.37 -18.04
C VAL A 129 -24.53 -17.22 -17.43
N LEU A 130 -24.42 -17.59 -16.14
CA LEU A 130 -25.44 -18.38 -15.46
C LEU A 130 -26.76 -17.64 -15.33
N ALA A 131 -26.73 -16.34 -15.00
CA ALA A 131 -27.92 -15.50 -14.93
C ALA A 131 -28.63 -15.43 -16.30
N TYR A 132 -27.84 -15.32 -17.37
CA TYR A 132 -28.37 -15.33 -18.73
C TYR A 132 -29.00 -16.69 -19.10
N GLN A 133 -28.33 -17.81 -18.79
CA GLN A 133 -28.80 -19.16 -19.11
C GLN A 133 -30.08 -19.55 -18.37
N GLU A 134 -30.16 -19.25 -17.08
CA GLU A 134 -31.31 -19.62 -16.24
C GLU A 134 -32.43 -18.56 -16.29
N HIS A 135 -32.23 -17.47 -17.04
CA HIS A 135 -33.14 -16.31 -17.11
C HIS A 135 -33.47 -15.71 -15.73
N LEU A 136 -32.49 -15.74 -14.82
CA LEU A 136 -32.62 -15.25 -13.45
C LEU A 136 -31.92 -13.91 -13.28
N THR A 137 -32.37 -13.13 -12.30
CA THR A 137 -31.61 -11.98 -11.85
C THR A 137 -30.38 -12.42 -11.05
N ILE A 138 -29.34 -11.60 -11.05
CA ILE A 138 -28.10 -11.88 -10.29
C ILE A 138 -28.39 -12.13 -8.81
N SER A 139 -29.33 -11.40 -8.21
CA SER A 139 -29.75 -11.56 -6.81
C SER A 139 -30.39 -12.92 -6.53
N GLU A 140 -31.29 -13.37 -7.42
CA GLU A 140 -31.94 -14.68 -7.30
C GLU A 140 -30.92 -15.81 -7.49
N LEU A 141 -29.98 -15.63 -8.43
CA LEU A 141 -28.89 -16.57 -8.65
C LEU A 141 -27.98 -16.68 -7.42
N GLU A 142 -27.62 -15.57 -6.76
CA GLU A 142 -26.84 -15.58 -5.53
C GLU A 142 -27.55 -16.35 -4.39
N GLU A 143 -28.86 -16.20 -4.26
CA GLU A 143 -29.67 -16.93 -3.29
C GLU A 143 -29.77 -18.43 -3.63
N MET A 144 -29.94 -18.78 -4.89
CA MET A 144 -29.97 -20.17 -5.35
C MET A 144 -28.63 -20.88 -5.18
N ILE A 145 -27.51 -20.17 -5.38
CA ILE A 145 -26.16 -20.69 -5.12
C ILE A 145 -25.95 -20.93 -3.62
N ARG A 146 -26.39 -19.99 -2.76
CA ARG A 146 -26.29 -20.13 -1.30
C ARG A 146 -27.16 -21.26 -0.75
N THR A 147 -28.37 -21.41 -1.26
CA THR A 147 -29.32 -22.46 -0.86
C THR A 147 -29.02 -23.81 -1.51
N GLY A 148 -28.07 -23.84 -2.44
CA GLY A 148 -27.61 -25.05 -3.11
C GLY A 148 -28.60 -25.65 -4.12
N LYS A 149 -29.63 -24.90 -4.50
CA LYS A 149 -30.68 -25.34 -5.43
C LYS A 149 -30.21 -25.46 -6.88
N LEU A 150 -29.10 -24.81 -7.23
CA LEU A 150 -28.53 -24.86 -8.57
C LEU A 150 -27.55 -26.05 -8.71
N ASN A 151 -27.75 -26.89 -9.73
CA ASN A 151 -26.87 -28.01 -10.06
C ASN A 151 -25.53 -27.49 -10.61
N LEU A 152 -24.64 -27.11 -9.71
CA LEU A 152 -23.28 -26.67 -9.98
C LEU A 152 -22.28 -27.65 -9.34
N PRO A 153 -21.15 -27.93 -10.01
CA PRO A 153 -20.04 -28.63 -9.38
C PRO A 153 -19.60 -27.91 -8.10
N GLU A 154 -19.34 -28.68 -7.03
CA GLU A 154 -19.05 -28.14 -5.69
C GLU A 154 -17.84 -27.18 -5.70
N ASP A 155 -16.83 -27.49 -6.50
CA ASP A 155 -15.62 -26.66 -6.66
C ASP A 155 -15.94 -25.23 -7.15
N ILE A 156 -16.92 -25.11 -8.05
CA ILE A 156 -17.32 -23.83 -8.66
C ILE A 156 -18.19 -23.05 -7.69
N ARG A 157 -19.08 -23.76 -6.96
CA ARG A 157 -19.88 -23.18 -5.90
C ARG A 157 -19.00 -22.56 -4.81
N GLU A 158 -18.00 -23.31 -4.32
CA GLU A 158 -17.04 -22.83 -3.32
C GLU A 158 -16.26 -21.61 -3.85
N PHE A 159 -15.85 -21.63 -5.12
CA PHE A 159 -15.15 -20.53 -5.77
C PHE A 159 -15.98 -19.25 -5.80
N LEU A 160 -17.25 -19.34 -6.23
CA LEU A 160 -18.16 -18.19 -6.31
C LEU A 160 -18.48 -17.62 -4.91
N ILE A 161 -18.68 -18.49 -3.91
CA ILE A 161 -18.93 -18.07 -2.52
C ILE A 161 -17.72 -17.34 -1.96
N THR A 162 -16.52 -17.90 -2.10
CA THR A 162 -15.30 -17.37 -1.49
C THR A 162 -14.89 -16.02 -2.10
N ARG A 163 -15.10 -15.80 -3.40
CA ARG A 163 -14.57 -14.63 -4.10
C ARG A 163 -15.53 -13.46 -4.23
N ARG A 164 -16.85 -13.73 -4.29
CA ARG A 164 -17.87 -12.70 -4.50
C ARG A 164 -18.77 -12.50 -3.28
N LEU A 165 -19.12 -13.58 -2.57
CA LEU A 165 -20.05 -13.53 -1.44
C LEU A 165 -19.34 -13.34 -0.10
N ALA A 166 -18.01 -13.36 -0.07
CA ALA A 166 -17.24 -13.07 1.13
C ALA A 166 -17.42 -11.60 1.55
N PRO A 167 -17.74 -11.34 2.84
CA PRO A 167 -17.90 -9.97 3.33
C PRO A 167 -16.61 -9.19 3.13
N ALA A 168 -16.73 -7.93 2.68
CA ALA A 168 -15.60 -7.03 2.49
C ALA A 168 -14.76 -7.02 3.77
N GLN A 169 -13.51 -7.50 3.68
CA GLN A 169 -12.63 -7.51 4.84
C GLN A 169 -12.47 -6.07 5.37
N PRO A 170 -12.58 -5.87 6.69
CA PRO A 170 -12.46 -4.55 7.28
C PRO A 170 -11.12 -3.94 6.88
N ALA A 171 -11.16 -2.74 6.31
CA ALA A 171 -9.95 -2.06 5.86
C ALA A 171 -8.99 -1.92 7.06
N PRO A 172 -7.71 -2.31 6.92
CA PRO A 172 -6.78 -2.22 8.03
C PRO A 172 -6.58 -0.76 8.46
N PRO A 173 -6.29 -0.51 9.76
CA PRO A 173 -6.09 0.83 10.29
C PRO A 173 -5.06 1.63 9.47
N LEU A 174 -5.28 2.94 9.34
CA LEU A 174 -4.41 3.85 8.57
C LEU A 174 -2.92 3.77 8.98
N MET A 175 -2.62 3.52 10.26
CA MET A 175 -1.25 3.34 10.73
C MET A 175 -0.60 2.05 10.21
N LEU A 176 -1.31 0.91 10.20
CA LEU A 176 -0.77 -0.35 9.67
C LEU A 176 -0.47 -0.25 8.16
N ARG A 177 -1.28 0.51 7.41
CA ARG A 177 -1.02 0.79 5.99
C ARG A 177 0.29 1.55 5.73
N TRP A 178 0.75 2.38 6.67
CA TRP A 178 2.03 3.08 6.55
C TRP A 178 3.21 2.15 6.82
N PHE A 179 3.12 1.30 7.84
CA PHE A 179 4.14 0.28 8.13
C PHE A 179 4.24 -0.76 7.01
N ASP A 180 3.12 -1.24 6.49
CA ASP A 180 3.11 -2.15 5.34
C ASP A 180 3.76 -1.48 4.10
N ARG A 181 3.51 -0.20 3.81
CA ARG A 181 4.21 0.45 2.67
C ARG A 181 5.73 0.51 2.86
N LEU A 182 6.21 0.57 4.09
CA LEU A 182 7.64 0.62 4.42
C LEU A 182 8.29 -0.77 4.35
N PHE A 183 7.60 -1.81 4.82
CA PHE A 183 8.13 -3.19 4.87
C PHE A 183 7.78 -4.04 3.64
N SER A 184 6.59 -3.90 3.05
CA SER A 184 6.11 -4.68 1.89
C SER A 184 6.84 -4.37 0.58
N ARG A 185 7.66 -3.30 0.52
CA ARG A 185 8.55 -3.08 -0.62
C ARG A 185 9.77 -4.01 -0.62
N ARG A 186 10.14 -4.54 0.54
CA ARG A 186 11.29 -5.46 0.71
C ARG A 186 10.94 -6.91 0.36
N THR A 187 9.66 -7.25 0.34
CA THR A 187 9.16 -8.63 0.11
C THR A 187 8.48 -8.83 -1.25
N ARG A 188 8.50 -7.82 -2.14
CA ARG A 188 7.87 -7.89 -3.48
C ARG A 188 8.73 -8.48 -4.59
N GLN A 189 10.04 -8.62 -4.40
CA GLN A 189 10.91 -9.28 -5.38
C GLN A 189 11.10 -10.75 -4.96
N ARG A 190 10.52 -11.66 -5.75
CA ARG A 190 10.63 -13.13 -5.65
C ARG A 190 9.92 -13.76 -4.44
N ARG A 191 8.60 -13.76 -4.44
CA ARG A 191 7.88 -14.90 -3.84
C ARG A 191 7.77 -15.96 -4.92
N SER A 192 8.59 -17.01 -4.81
CA SER A 192 8.42 -18.25 -5.58
C SER A 192 6.97 -18.72 -5.48
N PRO A 193 6.41 -19.35 -6.53
CA PRO A 193 5.04 -19.84 -6.52
C PRO A 193 4.83 -20.70 -5.28
N SER A 194 3.97 -20.25 -4.37
CA SER A 194 3.66 -21.04 -3.19
C SER A 194 2.82 -22.24 -3.64
N PRO A 195 2.84 -23.36 -2.91
CA PRO A 195 1.96 -24.49 -3.20
C PRO A 195 0.47 -24.10 -3.21
N GLU A 196 0.09 -23.00 -2.55
CA GLU A 196 -1.26 -22.43 -2.62
C GLU A 196 -1.57 -21.77 -3.97
N SER A 197 -0.60 -21.11 -4.62
CA SER A 197 -0.83 -20.51 -5.93
C SER A 197 -1.05 -21.57 -7.02
N LEU A 198 -0.41 -22.74 -6.91
CA LEU A 198 -0.65 -23.87 -7.82
C LEU A 198 -2.07 -24.42 -7.68
N LYS A 199 -2.56 -24.58 -6.45
CA LYS A 199 -3.96 -24.99 -6.21
C LYS A 199 -4.94 -23.95 -6.75
N ALA A 200 -4.64 -22.66 -6.61
CA ALA A 200 -5.46 -21.59 -7.16
C ALA A 200 -5.49 -21.60 -8.70
N GLN A 201 -4.37 -21.92 -9.35
CA GLN A 201 -4.29 -22.10 -10.81
C GLN A 201 -5.14 -23.28 -11.29
N GLN A 202 -5.03 -24.45 -10.63
CA GLN A 202 -5.86 -25.62 -10.96
C GLN A 202 -7.36 -25.35 -10.80
N LYS A 203 -7.75 -24.61 -9.75
CA LYS A 203 -9.15 -24.17 -9.58
C LYS A 203 -9.58 -23.26 -10.73
N LEU A 204 -8.72 -22.34 -11.18
CA LEU A 204 -9.02 -21.43 -12.29
C LEU A 204 -9.23 -22.19 -13.61
N GLU A 205 -8.37 -23.15 -13.91
CA GLU A 205 -8.49 -24.00 -15.11
C GLU A 205 -9.83 -24.75 -15.15
N ARG A 206 -10.27 -25.32 -14.01
CA ARG A 206 -11.58 -25.98 -13.92
C ARG A 206 -12.74 -25.02 -14.21
N VAL A 207 -12.66 -23.77 -13.73
CA VAL A 207 -13.71 -22.78 -13.99
C VAL A 207 -13.72 -22.38 -15.47
N ILE A 208 -12.55 -22.24 -16.10
CA ILE A 208 -12.46 -21.97 -17.54
C ILE A 208 -13.10 -23.11 -18.35
N GLN A 209 -12.73 -24.36 -18.04
CA GLN A 209 -13.28 -25.54 -18.70
C GLN A 209 -14.81 -25.64 -18.56
N PHE A 210 -15.35 -25.28 -17.39
CA PHE A 210 -16.80 -25.23 -17.18
C PHE A 210 -17.49 -24.16 -18.03
N ILE A 211 -16.89 -22.97 -18.16
CA ILE A 211 -17.43 -21.92 -19.03
C ILE A 211 -17.44 -22.38 -20.48
N GLU A 212 -16.35 -23.02 -20.92
CA GLU A 212 -16.21 -23.56 -22.27
C GLU A 212 -17.30 -24.60 -22.58
N GLU A 213 -17.46 -25.61 -21.71
CA GLU A 213 -18.51 -26.64 -21.84
C GLU A 213 -19.91 -26.01 -21.92
N ARG A 214 -20.18 -24.99 -21.10
CA ARG A 214 -21.48 -24.29 -21.09
C ARG A 214 -21.71 -23.42 -22.32
N LEU A 215 -20.67 -22.89 -22.95
CA LEU A 215 -20.77 -22.08 -24.16
C LEU A 215 -20.85 -22.92 -25.45
N GLU A 216 -20.15 -24.06 -25.48
CA GLU A 216 -20.22 -25.02 -26.59
C GLU A 216 -21.62 -25.61 -26.74
N LEU A 217 -22.26 -25.98 -25.62
CA LEU A 217 -23.64 -26.47 -25.61
C LEU A 217 -24.62 -25.47 -26.24
N GLN A 218 -24.37 -24.17 -26.11
CA GLN A 218 -25.25 -23.14 -26.67
C GLN A 218 -25.05 -22.96 -28.19
N HIS A 219 -23.84 -23.16 -28.70
CA HIS A 219 -23.57 -23.07 -30.14
C HIS A 219 -24.08 -24.31 -30.91
N GLY A 220 -24.14 -25.48 -30.25
CA GLY A 220 -24.66 -26.71 -30.85
C GLY A 220 -26.18 -26.79 -31.02
N ILE A 221 -26.96 -25.90 -30.38
CA ILE A 221 -28.44 -25.92 -30.40
C ILE A 221 -29.02 -25.04 -31.53
N ASN A 222 -28.19 -24.25 -32.22
CA ASN A 222 -28.61 -23.30 -33.28
C ASN A 222 -28.23 -23.73 -34.71
N LEU A 223 -28.04 -25.03 -34.96
CA LEU A 223 -27.93 -25.64 -36.30
C LEU A 223 -29.04 -26.67 -36.49
#